data_AF-A0A1H1QND3-F1
#
_entry.id   AF-A0A1H1QND3-F1
#
_cell.length_a   1.000
_cell.length_b   1.000
_cell.length_c   1.000
_cell.angle_alpha   90.00
_cell.angle_beta   90.00
_cell.angle_gamma   90.00
#
_symmetry.space_group_name_H-M   'P 1'
#
loop_
_entity.id
_entity.type
_entity.pdbx_description
1 polymer ?
#
loop_
_entity_poly.entity_id
_entity_poly.type
_entity_poly.pdbx_seq_one_letter_code
_entity_poly.pdbx_strand_id
1 'polypeptide(L)'
;MAVSVLARFIADEWFKIMMILCFLLLVAALTFELQFDNLTVMLLSLAGTLWGIGEMACRPYREIVTQDVILPGYAKMSGRPRRLNMAGFCLFTLALLVAGAGAYRLWLILPLLLVG
;
A
#
# COMPACT_ATOMS: atom_id res chain seq x y z
N MET A 1 -25.98 -3.32 -12.94
CA MET A 1 -24.72 -2.92 -13.60
C MET A 1 -23.64 -3.93 -13.29
N ALA A 2 -23.26 -4.75 -14.27
CA ALA A 2 -22.16 -5.71 -14.15
C ALA A 2 -20.83 -4.95 -14.24
N VAL A 3 -20.43 -4.29 -13.15
CA VAL A 3 -19.02 -3.92 -12.98
C VAL A 3 -18.24 -5.23 -13.00
N SER A 4 -17.34 -5.38 -13.97
CA SER A 4 -16.54 -6.61 -14.12
C SER A 4 -15.91 -6.97 -12.78
N VAL A 5 -15.92 -8.26 -12.43
CA VAL A 5 -15.35 -8.76 -11.17
C VAL A 5 -13.91 -8.24 -10.98
N LEU A 6 -13.19 -8.10 -12.10
CA LEU A 6 -11.86 -7.51 -12.16
C LEU A 6 -11.81 -6.05 -11.67
N ALA A 7 -12.74 -5.20 -12.08
CA ALA A 7 -12.78 -3.80 -11.68
C ALA A 7 -13.08 -3.64 -10.17
N ARG A 8 -13.93 -4.52 -9.61
CA ARG A 8 -14.15 -4.56 -8.16
C ARG A 8 -12.90 -5.01 -7.40
N PHE A 9 -12.22 -6.04 -7.90
CA PHE A 9 -10.98 -6.52 -7.30
C PHE A 9 -9.88 -5.46 -7.31
N ILE A 10 -9.68 -4.78 -8.45
CA ILE A 10 -8.70 -3.68 -8.56
C ILE A 10 -9.04 -2.56 -7.58
N ALA A 11 -10.31 -2.14 -7.50
CA ALA A 11 -10.71 -1.09 -6.59
C ALA A 11 -10.53 -1.47 -5.10
N ASP A 12 -10.74 -2.73 -4.75
CA ASP A 12 -10.64 -3.19 -3.37
C ASP A 12 -9.22 -3.53 -2.93
N GLU A 13 -8.39 -4.08 -3.83
CA GLU A 13 -7.10 -4.71 -3.52
C GLU A 13 -5.89 -4.04 -4.21
N TRP A 14 -6.06 -2.84 -4.80
CA TRP A 14 -4.99 -2.08 -5.46
C TRP A 14 -3.71 -1.95 -4.62
N PHE A 15 -3.85 -1.80 -3.29
CA PHE A 15 -2.74 -1.61 -2.38
C PHE A 15 -1.81 -2.84 -2.33
N LYS A 16 -2.33 -4.05 -2.54
CA LYS A 16 -1.50 -5.27 -2.62
C LYS A 16 -0.63 -5.26 -3.86
N ILE A 17 -1.20 -4.85 -4.99
CA ILE A 17 -0.47 -4.74 -6.26
C ILE A 17 0.64 -3.71 -6.14
N MET A 18 0.32 -2.52 -5.61
CA MET A 18 1.31 -1.46 -5.38
C MET A 18 2.41 -1.91 -4.41
N MET A 19 2.05 -2.57 -3.31
CA MET A 19 3.01 -3.12 -2.36
C MET A 19 4.00 -4.08 -3.02
N ILE A 20 3.50 -5.02 -3.83
CA ILE A 20 4.35 -6.01 -4.50
C ILE A 20 5.29 -5.32 -5.50
N LEU A 21 4.78 -4.38 -6.31
CA LEU A 21 5.61 -3.64 -7.26
C LEU A 21 6.70 -2.82 -6.55
N CYS A 22 6.34 -2.12 -5.47
CA CYS A 22 7.31 -1.39 -4.65
C CYS A 22 8.33 -2.33 -4.01
N PHE A 23 7.91 -3.50 -3.53
CA PHE A 23 8.83 -4.47 -2.94
C PHE A 23 9.83 -5.01 -3.97
N LEU A 24 9.37 -5.33 -5.19
CA LEU A 24 10.25 -5.77 -6.26
C LEU A 24 11.27 -4.69 -6.65
N LEU A 25 10.84 -3.43 -6.72
CA LEU A 25 11.74 -2.30 -6.96
C LEU A 25 12.75 -2.10 -5.82
N LEU A 26 12.32 -2.29 -4.57
CA LEU A 26 13.21 -2.22 -3.41
C LEU A 26 14.29 -3.30 -3.47
N VAL A 27 13.91 -4.54 -3.79
CA VAL A 27 14.85 -5.65 -3.98
C VAL A 27 15.81 -5.34 -5.13
N ALA A 28 15.30 -4.88 -6.27
CA ALA A 28 16.14 -4.53 -7.41
C ALA A 28 17.17 -3.43 -7.07
N ALA A 29 16.77 -2.39 -6.32
CA ALA A 29 17.67 -1.33 -5.88
C ALA A 29 18.68 -1.76 -4.80
N LEU A 30 18.39 -2.84 -4.07
CA LEU A 30 19.34 -3.46 -3.14
C LEU A 30 20.35 -4.38 -3.84
N THR A 31 19.96 -5.02 -4.94
CA THR A 31 20.76 -6.04 -5.62
C THR A 31 21.55 -5.53 -6.81
N PHE A 32 21.03 -4.54 -7.53
CA PHE A 32 21.61 -4.03 -8.77
C PHE A 32 21.92 -2.54 -8.66
N GLU A 33 22.99 -2.10 -9.31
CA GLU A 33 23.23 -0.68 -9.54
C GLU A 33 22.26 -0.20 -10.63
N LEU A 34 21.31 0.65 -10.26
CA LEU A 34 20.35 1.24 -11.17
C LEU A 34 20.95 2.49 -11.82
N GLN A 35 20.40 2.87 -12.97
CA GLN A 35 20.80 4.14 -13.63
C GLN A 35 20.48 5.37 -12.78
N PHE A 36 19.49 5.28 -11.90
CA PHE A 36 19.14 6.31 -10.93
C PHE A 36 19.76 6.01 -9.57
N ASP A 37 19.93 7.05 -8.74
CA ASP A 37 20.44 6.90 -7.37
C ASP A 37 19.64 5.84 -6.59
N ASN A 38 20.30 4.70 -6.33
CA ASN A 38 19.71 3.54 -5.67
C ASN A 38 19.05 3.93 -4.35
N LEU A 39 19.67 4.82 -3.57
CA LEU A 39 19.13 5.21 -2.27
C LEU A 39 17.80 5.96 -2.40
N THR A 40 17.64 6.82 -3.41
CA THR A 40 16.36 7.47 -3.70
C THR A 40 15.29 6.44 -4.09
N VAL A 41 15.63 5.49 -4.97
CA VAL A 41 14.71 4.41 -5.37
C VAL A 41 14.33 3.55 -4.17
N MET A 42 15.30 3.20 -3.31
CA MET A 42 15.08 2.45 -2.07
C MET A 42 14.15 3.18 -1.12
N LEU A 43 14.33 4.48 -0.90
CA LEU A 43 13.45 5.26 -0.01
C LEU A 43 12.01 5.29 -0.54
N LEU A 44 11.81 5.60 -1.82
CA LEU A 44 10.46 5.69 -2.39
C LEU A 44 9.76 4.32 -2.47
N SER A 45 10.50 3.27 -2.80
CA SER A 45 9.98 1.89 -2.82
C SER A 45 9.69 1.36 -1.41
N LEU A 46 10.53 1.68 -0.43
CA LEU A 46 10.27 1.38 0.98
C LEU A 46 9.01 2.10 1.49
N ALA A 47 8.82 3.38 1.15
CA ALA A 47 7.61 4.10 1.51
C ALA A 47 6.33 3.44 0.94
N GLY A 48 6.36 3.04 -0.33
CA GLY A 48 5.22 2.37 -0.98
C GLY A 48 4.91 0.99 -0.38
N THR A 49 5.94 0.21 -0.03
CA THR A 49 5.76 -1.07 0.68
C THR A 49 5.12 -0.89 2.05
N LEU A 50 5.62 0.05 2.85
CA LEU A 50 5.06 0.37 4.17
C LEU A 50 3.62 0.85 4.09
N TRP A 51 3.28 1.66 3.08
CA TRP A 51 1.91 2.09 2.83
C TRP A 51 0.99 0.89 2.56
N GLY A 52 1.42 -0.02 1.68
CA GLY A 52 0.69 -1.24 1.36
C GLY A 52 0.44 -2.14 2.59
N ILE A 53 1.44 -2.30 3.45
CA ILE A 53 1.30 -3.03 4.72
C ILE A 53 0.33 -2.31 5.66
N GLY A 54 0.36 -0.97 5.71
CA GLY A 54 -0.56 -0.15 6.49
C GLY A 54 -2.03 -0.32 6.05
N GLU A 55 -2.28 -0.33 4.74
CA GLU A 55 -3.59 -0.62 4.15
C GLU A 55 -4.09 -2.03 4.52
N MET A 56 -3.20 -3.03 4.46
CA MET A 56 -3.52 -4.40 4.91
C MET A 56 -3.89 -4.44 6.39
N ALA A 57 -3.12 -3.76 7.24
CA ALA A 57 -3.36 -3.68 8.67
C ALA A 57 -4.72 -3.04 9.00
N CYS A 58 -5.17 -2.07 8.19
CA CYS A 58 -6.47 -1.41 8.33
C CYS A 58 -7.66 -2.23 7.81
N ARG A 59 -7.44 -3.44 7.26
CA ARG A 59 -8.49 -4.29 6.68
C ARG A 59 -8.42 -5.75 7.19
N PRO A 60 -8.44 -5.96 8.52
CA PRO A 60 -8.50 -7.30 9.06
C PRO A 60 -9.79 -7.99 8.63
N TYR A 61 -9.70 -9.28 8.37
CA TYR A 61 -10.86 -10.11 8.15
C TYR A 61 -11.75 -10.12 9.40
N ARG A 62 -13.05 -9.92 9.21
CA ARG A 62 -14.05 -9.94 10.28
C ARG A 62 -15.23 -10.78 9.84
N GLU A 63 -15.72 -11.58 10.77
CA GLU A 63 -16.99 -12.29 10.65
C GLU A 63 -17.91 -11.80 11.76
N ILE A 64 -19.14 -11.46 11.39
CA ILE A 64 -20.19 -11.05 12.32
C ILE A 64 -21.38 -11.98 12.08
N VAL A 65 -21.90 -12.53 13.16
CA VAL A 65 -23.16 -13.28 13.15
C VAL A 65 -24.27 -12.27 13.45
N THR A 66 -25.18 -12.07 12.52
CA THR A 66 -26.32 -11.14 12.65
C THR A 66 -27.62 -11.92 12.54
N GLN A 67 -28.69 -11.44 13.20
CA GLN A 67 -30.02 -11.98 12.92
C GLN A 67 -30.38 -11.70 11.47
N ASP A 68 -30.87 -12.73 10.79
CA ASP A 68 -31.27 -12.62 9.41
C ASP A 68 -32.59 -11.83 9.34
N VAL A 69 -32.65 -10.85 8.44
CA VAL A 69 -33.80 -9.92 8.35
C VAL A 69 -34.99 -10.58 7.64
N ILE A 70 -34.74 -11.68 6.91
CA ILE A 70 -35.70 -12.29 5.98
C ILE A 70 -36.24 -13.63 6.50
N LEU A 71 -35.49 -14.37 7.33
CA LEU A 71 -35.92 -15.64 7.93
C LEU A 71 -35.55 -15.70 9.43
N PRO A 72 -36.31 -16.44 10.26
CA PRO A 72 -35.88 -16.75 11.61
C PRO A 72 -34.58 -17.58 11.56
N GLY A 73 -33.45 -16.93 11.83
CA GLY A 73 -32.13 -17.55 11.77
C GLY A 73 -30.99 -16.55 12.01
N TYR A 74 -29.77 -17.08 12.07
CA TYR A 74 -28.54 -16.28 12.14
C TYR A 74 -27.83 -16.32 10.78
N ALA A 75 -27.63 -15.16 10.17
CA ALA A 75 -26.82 -14.99 8.97
C ALA A 75 -25.37 -14.65 9.34
N LYS A 76 -24.41 -15.24 8.63
CA LYS A 76 -22.98 -14.89 8.74
C LYS A 76 -22.65 -13.83 7.69
N MET A 77 -22.25 -12.65 8.14
CA MET A 77 -21.64 -11.64 7.27
C MET A 77 -20.13 -11.65 7.49
N SER A 78 -19.37 -11.90 6.42
CA SER A 78 -17.91 -11.83 6.44
C SER A 78 -17.40 -10.76 5.48
N GLY A 79 -16.29 -10.11 5.86
CA GLY A 79 -15.72 -9.06 5.04
C GLY A 79 -14.43 -8.46 5.61
N ARG A 80 -13.92 -7.43 4.92
CA ARG A 80 -12.71 -6.69 5.30
C ARG A 80 -12.99 -5.18 5.29
N PRO A 81 -13.82 -4.68 6.23
CA PRO A 81 -14.14 -3.26 6.27
C PRO A 81 -12.87 -2.44 6.52
N ARG A 82 -12.75 -1.30 5.83
CA ARG A 82 -11.67 -0.34 6.09
C ARG A 82 -11.88 0.29 7.46
N ARG A 83 -10.90 0.11 8.35
CA ARG A 83 -10.88 0.76 9.66
C ARG A 83 -9.45 1.14 10.01
N LEU A 84 -9.23 2.43 10.18
CA LEU A 84 -7.96 2.93 10.70
C LEU A 84 -7.73 2.36 12.11
N ASN A 85 -6.59 1.70 12.30
CA ASN A 85 -6.12 1.22 13.59
C ASN A 85 -4.74 1.83 13.89
N MET A 86 -4.26 1.69 15.13
CA MET A 86 -2.97 2.26 15.52
C MET A 86 -1.81 1.71 14.68
N ALA A 87 -1.80 0.41 14.38
CA ALA A 87 -0.77 -0.20 13.55
C ALA A 87 -0.69 0.41 12.15
N GLY A 88 -1.84 0.54 11.47
CA GLY A 88 -1.92 1.16 10.15
C GLY A 88 -1.56 2.64 10.20
N PHE A 89 -2.02 3.38 11.22
CA PHE A 89 -1.63 4.79 11.41
C PHE A 89 -0.11 4.95 11.55
N CYS A 90 0.54 4.15 12.40
CA CYS A 90 1.99 4.17 12.55
C CYS A 90 2.70 3.89 11.22
N LEU A 91 2.25 2.88 10.47
CA LEU A 91 2.82 2.53 9.17
C LEU A 91 2.64 3.66 8.13
N PHE A 92 1.47 4.31 8.11
CA PHE A 92 1.25 5.46 7.22
C PHE A 92 2.13 6.64 7.58
N THR A 93 2.28 6.95 8.87
CA THR A 93 3.17 8.03 9.30
C THR A 93 4.62 7.74 8.92
N LEU A 94 5.08 6.50 9.11
CA LEU A 94 6.43 6.10 8.75
C LEU A 94 6.64 6.12 7.22
N ALA A 95 5.65 5.66 6.45
CA ALA A 95 5.66 5.75 5.00
C ALA A 95 5.76 7.19 4.51
N LEU A 96 5.02 8.13 5.13
CA LEU A 96 5.10 9.56 4.79
C LEU A 96 6.46 10.17 5.09
N LEU A 97 7.06 9.83 6.24
CA LEU A 97 8.41 10.30 6.60
C LEU A 97 9.46 9.79 5.62
N VAL A 98 9.41 8.50 5.28
CA VAL A 98 10.34 7.88 4.33
C VAL A 98 10.13 8.45 2.92
N ALA A 99 8.88 8.64 2.49
CA ALA A 99 8.56 9.28 1.20
C ALA A 99 9.08 10.72 1.15
N GLY A 100 8.90 11.48 2.24
CA GLY A 100 9.42 12.84 2.37
C GLY A 100 10.95 12.90 2.25
N ALA A 101 11.66 11.96 2.89
CA ALA A 101 13.11 11.86 2.77
C ALA A 101 13.55 11.51 1.34
N GLY A 102 12.85 10.57 0.68
CA GLY A 102 13.09 10.23 -0.72
C GLY A 102 12.84 11.40 -1.67
N ALA A 103 11.74 12.13 -1.48
CA ALA A 103 11.39 13.31 -2.28
C ALA A 103 12.37 14.47 -2.08
N TYR A 104 12.81 14.74 -0.85
CA TYR A 104 13.82 15.74 -0.55
C TYR A 104 15.15 15.41 -1.23
N ARG A 105 15.58 14.14 -1.17
CA ARG A 105 16.79 13.68 -1.85
C ARG A 105 16.68 13.80 -3.37
N LEU A 106 15.55 13.39 -3.95
CA LEU A 106 15.28 13.56 -5.38
C LEU A 106 15.36 15.03 -5.78
N TRP A 107 14.77 15.94 -5.00
CA TRP A 107 14.83 17.38 -5.23
C TRP A 107 16.26 17.93 -5.24
N LEU A 108 17.14 17.44 -4.36
CA LEU A 108 18.55 17.85 -4.34
C LEU A 108 19.33 17.38 -5.57
N ILE A 109 18.99 16.21 -6.13
CA ILE A 109 19.67 15.61 -7.27
C ILE A 109 19.08 16.09 -8.60
N LEU A 110 17.83 16.55 -8.60
CA LEU A 110 17.09 17.03 -9.79
C LEU A 110 17.88 18.04 -10.64
N PRO A 111 18.57 19.07 -10.08
CA PRO A 111 19.32 20.04 -10.87
C PRO A 111 20.51 19.41 -11.59
N LEU A 112 21.12 18.37 -11.01
CA LEU A 112 22.24 17.65 -11.62
C LEU A 112 21.78 16.79 -12.80
N LEU A 113 20.56 16.24 -12.73
CA LEU A 113 19.96 15.43 -13.80
C LEU A 113 19.49 16.28 -15.00
N LEU A 114 19.19 17.57 -14.80
CA LEU A 114 18.70 18.47 -15.86
C LEU A 114 19.84 19.16 -16.64
N VAL A 115 21.07 19.11 -16.13
CA VAL A 115 22.24 19.75 -16.74
C VAL A 115 23.16 18.73 -17.43
N GLY A 116 22.97 17.43 -17.17
CA GLY A 116 23.71 16.32 -17.76
C GLY A 116 23.16 15.83 -19.09
#